data_AF-A0A536T4Q2-F1
#
_entry.id   AF-A0A536T4Q2-F1
#
_cell.length_a   1.000
_cell.length_b   1.000
_cell.length_c   1.000
_cell.angle_alpha   90.00
_cell.angle_beta   90.00
_cell.angle_gamma   90.00
#
_symmetry.space_group_name_H-M   'P 1'
#
loop_
_entity.id
_entity.type
_entity.pdbx_description
1 polymer ?
#
loop_
_entity_poly.entity_id
_entity_poly.type
_entity_poly.pdbx_seq_one_letter_code
_entity_poly.pdbx_strand_id
1 'polypeptide(L)' 'MADRALAGSEHSVSDDLVLDVVEGSALTAYDAELVALARALSVPLVTSDKAVFKAFPDLTLTMEAFVAR' A
#
# COMPACT_ATOMS: atom_id res chain seq x y z
N MET A 1 -12.30 -10.43 -10.17
CA MET A 1 -12.48 -9.97 -8.78
C MET A 1 -11.08 -9.90 -8.20
N ALA A 2 -10.66 -8.73 -7.69
CA ALA A 2 -9.30 -8.50 -7.21
C ALA A 2 -8.88 -9.49 -6.11
N ASP A 3 -9.79 -9.83 -5.20
CA ASP A 3 -9.54 -10.75 -4.08
C ASP A 3 -9.08 -12.14 -4.55
N ARG A 4 -9.63 -12.64 -5.66
CA ARG A 4 -9.19 -13.94 -6.22
C ARG A 4 -7.77 -13.90 -6.78
N ALA A 5 -7.28 -12.73 -7.18
CA ALA A 5 -5.91 -12.57 -7.64
C ALA A 5 -4.90 -12.53 -6.48
N LEU A 6 -5.38 -12.24 -5.26
CA LEU A 6 -4.57 -12.15 -4.03
C LEU A 6 -4.63 -13.42 -3.19
N ALA A 7 -5.59 -14.32 -3.45
CA ALA A 7 -5.80 -15.55 -2.70
C ALA A 7 -4.50 -16.36 -2.52
N GLY A 8 -4.14 -16.61 -1.26
CA GLY A 8 -2.92 -17.34 -0.87
C GLY A 8 -1.68 -16.47 -0.65
N SER A 9 -1.74 -15.18 -0.98
CA SER A 9 -0.70 -14.18 -0.75
C SER A 9 -1.22 -13.00 0.10
N GLU A 10 -2.31 -13.21 0.82
CA GLU A 10 -2.89 -12.24 1.73
C GLU A 10 -2.05 -12.18 3.01
N HIS A 11 -1.90 -10.97 3.53
CA HIS A 11 -1.17 -10.73 4.76
C HIS A 11 -2.02 -9.87 5.68
N SER A 12 -2.21 -10.32 6.92
CA SER A 12 -2.83 -9.50 7.95
C SER A 12 -1.82 -8.47 8.47
N VAL A 13 -2.27 -7.23 8.58
CA VAL A 13 -1.55 -6.14 9.25
C VAL A 13 -2.30 -5.82 10.54
N SER A 14 -1.58 -5.39 11.59
CA SER A 14 -2.23 -4.94 12.81
C SER A 14 -2.99 -3.63 12.59
N ASP A 15 -4.21 -3.53 13.10
CA ASP A 15 -5.06 -2.34 13.03
C ASP A 15 -4.33 -1.07 13.49
N ASP A 16 -3.48 -1.15 14.52
CA ASP A 16 -2.69 -0.02 15.02
C ASP A 16 -1.82 0.62 13.92
N LEU A 17 -1.15 -0.21 13.10
CA LEU A 17 -0.32 0.28 11.99
C LEU A 17 -1.16 0.92 10.88
N VAL A 18 -2.38 0.41 10.67
CA VAL A 18 -3.32 0.99 9.70
C VAL A 18 -3.82 2.33 10.21
N LEU A 19 -4.18 2.42 11.48
CA LEU A 19 -4.66 3.65 12.13
C LEU A 19 -3.57 4.73 12.13
N ASP A 20 -2.32 4.38 12.40
CA ASP A 20 -1.17 5.32 12.30
C ASP A 20 -1.06 5.94 10.90
N VAL A 21 -1.28 5.11 9.85
CA VAL A 21 -1.23 5.56 8.45
C VAL A 21 -2.45 6.43 8.09
N VAL A 22 -3.64 6.06 8.58
CA VAL A 22 -4.88 6.83 8.37
C VAL A 22 -4.77 8.19 9.06
N GLU A 23 -4.32 8.25 10.31
CA GLU A 23 -4.19 9.51 11.05
C GLU A 23 -3.18 10.46 10.40
N GLY A 24 -2.10 9.91 9.83
CA GLY A 24 -1.06 10.68 9.14
C GLY A 24 -1.36 11.05 7.68
N SER A 25 -2.51 10.68 7.11
CA SER A 25 -2.81 10.89 5.69
C SER A 25 -4.29 11.17 5.41
N ALA A 26 -4.62 11.44 4.14
CA ALA A 26 -6.01 11.57 3.68
C ALA A 26 -6.53 10.27 3.03
N LEU A 27 -5.86 9.15 3.28
CA LEU A 27 -6.19 7.86 2.69
C LEU A 27 -7.41 7.22 3.37
N THR A 28 -8.10 6.39 2.59
CA THR A 28 -9.09 5.48 3.17
C THR A 28 -8.39 4.38 3.97
N ALA A 29 -9.09 3.74 4.90
CA ALA A 29 -8.53 2.60 5.66
C ALA A 29 -8.03 1.48 4.74
N TYR A 30 -8.68 1.27 3.60
CA TYR A 30 -8.29 0.26 2.61
C TYR A 30 -6.93 0.60 1.95
N ASP A 31 -6.75 1.84 1.52
CA ASP A 31 -5.46 2.27 0.94
C ASP A 31 -4.35 2.32 2.00
N ALA A 32 -4.72 2.70 3.22
CA ALA A 32 -3.81 2.73 4.36
C ALA A 32 -3.32 1.33 4.75
N GLU A 33 -4.17 0.30 4.64
CA GLU A 33 -3.78 -1.09 4.90
C GLU A 33 -2.68 -1.55 3.93
N LEU A 34 -2.79 -1.23 2.64
CA LEU A 34 -1.76 -1.56 1.65
C LEU A 34 -0.43 -0.85 1.92
N VAL A 35 -0.49 0.41 2.35
CA VAL A 35 0.71 1.19 2.76
C VAL A 35 1.34 0.59 4.03
N ALA A 36 0.53 0.28 5.02
CA ALA A 36 0.99 -0.32 6.28
C ALA A 36 1.62 -1.70 6.03
N LEU A 37 1.03 -2.51 5.15
CA LEU A 37 1.59 -3.80 4.75
C LEU A 37 2.94 -3.64 4.06
N ALA A 38 3.04 -2.73 3.09
CA ALA A 38 4.29 -2.48 2.37
C ALA A 38 5.41 -2.02 3.31
N ARG A 39 5.09 -1.16 4.30
CA ARG A 39 6.03 -0.78 5.36
C ARG A 39 6.46 -1.96 6.21
N ALA A 40 5.51 -2.77 6.69
CA ALA A 40 5.79 -3.93 7.53
C ALA A 40 6.70 -4.96 6.82
N LEU A 41 6.48 -5.16 5.52
CA LEU A 41 7.29 -6.05 4.68
C LEU A 41 8.59 -5.40 4.19
N SER A 42 8.79 -4.10 4.39
CA SER A 42 9.92 -3.32 3.88
C SER A 42 10.09 -3.42 2.35
N VAL A 43 8.97 -3.37 1.62
CA VAL A 43 8.93 -3.44 0.15
C VAL A 43 8.23 -2.21 -0.44
N PRO A 44 8.53 -1.82 -1.69
CA PRO A 44 7.80 -0.74 -2.34
C PRO A 44 6.35 -1.15 -2.64
N LEU A 45 5.42 -0.21 -2.45
CA LEU A 45 4.03 -0.37 -2.87
C LEU A 45 3.88 0.05 -4.34
N VAL A 46 3.68 -0.92 -5.23
CA VAL A 46 3.40 -0.63 -6.64
C VAL A 46 1.93 -0.25 -6.78
N THR A 47 1.65 0.99 -7.22
CA THR A 47 0.29 1.50 -7.35
C THR A 47 0.16 2.53 -8.47
N SER A 48 -1.02 2.62 -9.08
CA SER A 48 -1.41 3.70 -10.00
C SER A 48 -2.24 4.79 -9.31
N ASP A 49 -2.55 4.62 -8.02
CA ASP A 49 -3.33 5.57 -7.24
C ASP A 49 -2.48 6.81 -6.89
N LYS A 50 -2.93 7.96 -7.37
CA LYS A 50 -2.24 9.25 -7.19
C LYS A 50 -2.34 9.78 -5.75
N ALA A 51 -3.39 9.44 -5.00
CA ALA A 51 -3.52 9.84 -3.60
C ALA A 51 -2.49 9.11 -2.74
N VAL A 52 -2.35 7.79 -2.95
CA VAL A 52 -1.35 6.96 -2.26
C VAL A 52 0.07 7.43 -2.59
N PHE A 53 0.37 7.65 -3.88
CA PHE A 53 1.68 8.17 -4.30
C PHE A 53 2.00 9.54 -3.69
N LYS A 54 1.02 10.44 -3.60
CA LYS A 54 1.22 11.77 -2.98
C LYS A 54 1.45 11.69 -1.47
N ALA A 55 0.76 10.77 -0.80
CA ALA A 55 0.89 10.60 0.65
C ALA A 55 2.22 9.93 1.04
N PHE A 56 2.71 8.99 0.22
CA PHE A 56 3.90 8.19 0.54
C PHE A 56 4.87 8.03 -0.65
N PRO A 57 5.40 9.14 -1.21
CA PRO A 57 6.18 9.10 -2.45
C PRO A 57 7.43 8.21 -2.35
N ASP A 58 8.06 8.13 -1.17
CA ASP A 58 9.28 7.34 -0.95
C ASP A 58 9.01 5.83 -0.82
N LEU A 59 7.76 5.43 -0.55
CA LEU A 59 7.36 4.03 -0.41
C LEU A 59 6.71 3.49 -1.70
N THR A 60 6.22 4.37 -2.56
CA THR A 60 5.43 3.97 -3.73
C THR A 60 6.23 3.91 -5.03
N LEU A 61 5.79 3.05 -5.94
CA LEU A 61 6.36 2.93 -7.28
C LEU A 61 5.22 2.86 -8.31
N THR A 62 5.37 3.50 -9.47
CA THR A 62 4.39 3.32 -10.56
C THR A 62 4.57 1.96 -11.22
N MET A 63 3.53 1.47 -11.90
CA MET A 63 3.60 0.19 -12.61
C MET A 63 4.65 0.23 -13.73
N GLU A 64 4.76 1.35 -14.44
CA GLU A 64 5.76 1.54 -15.50
C GLU A 64 7.19 1.49 -14.93
N ALA A 65 7.41 2.16 -13.80
CA ALA A 65 8.70 2.15 -13.12
C ALA A 65 9.04 0.77 -12.53
N PHE A 66 8.03 -0.03 -12.14
CA PHE A 66 8.23 -1.40 -11.67
C PHE A 66 8.66 -2.35 -12.80
N VAL A 67 8.00 -2.29 -13.96
CA VAL A 67 8.31 -3.18 -15.10
C VAL A 67 9.63 -2.82 -15.78
N ALA A 68 10.10 -1.58 -15.65
CA ALA A 68 11.39 -1.14 -16.19
C ALA A 68 12.62 -1.58 -15.36
N ARG A 69 12.42 -2.26 -14.22
CA ARG A 69 13.50 -2.71 -13.31
C ARG A 69 14.02 -4.10 -13.61
#